data_AF-A0A1F9DYT0-F1
#
_entry.id   AF-A0A1F9DYT0-F1
#
_cell.length_a   1.000
_cell.length_b   1.000
_cell.length_c   1.000
_cell.angle_alpha   90.00
_cell.angle_beta   90.00
_cell.angle_gamma   90.00
#
_symmetry.space_group_name_H-M   'P 1'
#
loop_
_entity.id
_entity.type
_entity.pdbx_description
1 polymer ?
#
loop_
_entity_poly.entity_id
_entity_poly.type
_entity_poly.pdbx_seq_one_letter_code
_entity_poly.pdbx_strand_id
1 'polypeptide(L)'
;MTDRSSPPVLPSAPVDLVAVAIGDCQVILAWTECGAGGLGFRIERADCHSPCKEFVEIGKVGRYVTAFRDGSVDPRTTYHYRVHAWNASGDSSPSNVVEVTTPKAETELPADKG
;
A
#
# COMPACT_ATOMS: atom_id res chain seq x y z
N MET A 1 4.32 -27.00 -36.98
CA MET A 1 5.20 -26.44 -35.92
C MET A 1 4.27 -26.05 -34.78
N THR A 2 4.30 -26.77 -33.66
CA THR A 2 3.50 -26.42 -32.48
C THR A 2 4.10 -25.16 -31.85
N ASP A 3 3.38 -24.05 -31.96
CA ASP A 3 3.71 -22.80 -31.29
C ASP A 3 3.71 -23.05 -29.77
N ARG A 4 4.89 -23.03 -29.14
CA ARG A 4 5.01 -23.11 -27.69
C ARG A 4 4.82 -21.71 -27.15
N SER A 5 3.56 -21.33 -26.86
CA SER A 5 3.31 -20.16 -26.02
C SER A 5 3.97 -20.39 -24.66
N SER A 6 4.94 -19.56 -24.30
CA SER A 6 5.51 -19.54 -22.94
C SER A 6 4.39 -19.21 -21.95
N PRO A 7 4.34 -19.85 -20.76
CA PRO A 7 3.36 -19.48 -19.75
C PRO A 7 3.54 -18.00 -19.36
N PRO A 8 2.45 -17.28 -19.08
CA PRO A 8 2.51 -15.89 -18.64
C PRO A 8 3.27 -15.80 -17.30
N VAL A 9 4.29 -14.93 -17.25
CA VAL A 9 5.12 -14.72 -16.07
C VAL A 9 4.59 -13.53 -15.28
N LEU A 10 4.16 -13.79 -14.05
CA LEU A 10 3.76 -12.74 -13.11
C LEU A 10 4.99 -11.99 -12.57
N PRO A 11 4.84 -10.72 -12.17
CA PRO A 11 5.92 -10.00 -11.50
C PRO A 11 6.31 -10.65 -10.17
N SER A 12 7.53 -10.37 -9.73
CA SER A 12 7.96 -10.64 -8.36
C SER A 12 7.27 -9.69 -7.38
N ALA A 13 6.91 -10.21 -6.21
CA ALA A 13 6.21 -9.44 -5.17
C ALA A 13 7.14 -8.36 -4.58
N PRO A 14 6.59 -7.17 -4.24
CA PRO A 14 7.29 -6.19 -3.42
C PRO A 14 7.57 -6.76 -2.02
N VAL A 15 8.61 -6.28 -1.37
CA VAL A 15 9.00 -6.68 -0.01
C VAL A 15 9.25 -5.46 0.87
N ASP A 16 9.45 -5.68 2.17
CA ASP A 16 9.79 -4.65 3.16
C ASP A 16 8.82 -3.46 3.17
N LEU A 17 7.53 -3.73 2.98
CA LEU A 17 6.51 -2.69 3.05
C LEU A 17 6.46 -2.11 4.47
N VAL A 18 6.60 -0.80 4.55
CA VAL A 18 6.44 0.00 5.77
C VAL A 18 5.35 1.05 5.56
N ALA A 19 4.68 1.43 6.66
CA ALA A 19 3.66 2.47 6.70
C ALA A 19 3.91 3.41 7.87
N VAL A 20 3.81 4.72 7.64
CA VAL A 20 4.00 5.75 8.66
C VAL A 20 2.84 6.75 8.59
N ALA A 21 2.14 6.96 9.70
CA ALA A 21 1.13 8.02 9.81
C ALA A 21 1.81 9.38 9.96
N ILE A 22 1.37 10.37 9.18
CA ILE A 22 1.85 11.75 9.20
C ILE A 22 0.68 12.65 9.63
N GLY A 23 0.62 12.97 10.91
CA GLY A 23 -0.59 13.57 11.48
C GLY A 23 -1.76 12.59 11.45
N ASP A 24 -2.97 13.10 11.55
CA ASP A 24 -4.21 12.34 11.72
C ASP A 24 -4.87 11.91 10.39
N CYS A 25 -4.58 12.61 9.29
CA CYS A 25 -5.24 12.44 7.99
C CYS A 25 -4.30 11.99 6.86
N GLN A 26 -3.15 11.38 7.16
CA GLN A 26 -2.22 10.89 6.13
C GLN A 26 -1.41 9.68 6.57
N VAL A 27 -1.20 8.74 5.64
CA VAL A 27 -0.23 7.65 5.75
C VAL A 27 0.69 7.67 4.53
N ILE A 28 1.99 7.50 4.78
CA ILE A 28 3.00 7.29 3.74
C ILE A 28 3.42 5.81 3.77
N LEU A 29 3.35 5.18 2.61
CA LEU A 29 3.81 3.82 2.36
C LEU A 29 5.13 3.86 1.59
N ALA A 30 6.04 2.95 1.92
CA ALA A 30 7.24 2.70 1.14
C ALA A 30 7.56 1.20 1.12
N TRP A 31 8.14 0.70 0.03
CA TRP A 31 8.49 -0.71 -0.15
C TRP A 31 9.74 -0.88 -1.00
N THR A 32 10.22 -2.12 -1.11
CA THR A 32 11.33 -2.51 -2.00
C THR A 32 10.78 -3.24 -3.22
N GLU A 33 11.18 -2.80 -4.42
CA GLU A 33 10.96 -3.55 -5.66
C GLU A 33 11.95 -4.72 -5.75
N CYS A 34 11.44 -5.95 -5.83
CA CYS A 34 12.26 -7.13 -6.10
C CYS A 34 12.04 -7.61 -7.53
N GLY A 35 13.08 -7.57 -8.36
CA GLY A 35 13.06 -8.20 -9.69
C GLY A 35 12.52 -7.31 -10.82
N ALA A 36 12.48 -7.89 -12.02
CA ALA A 36 12.01 -7.22 -13.23
C ALA A 36 10.64 -7.78 -13.67
N GLY A 37 9.93 -7.02 -14.50
CA GLY A 37 8.72 -7.50 -15.18
C GLY A 37 7.41 -6.89 -14.69
N GLY A 38 7.43 -6.03 -13.68
CA GLY A 38 6.30 -5.18 -13.30
C GLY A 38 6.18 -3.92 -14.17
N LEU A 39 4.94 -3.52 -14.45
CA LEU A 39 4.58 -2.23 -15.07
C LEU A 39 4.25 -1.17 -14.01
N GLY A 40 4.00 -1.59 -12.77
CA GLY A 40 3.75 -0.73 -11.64
C GLY A 40 3.32 -1.50 -10.40
N PHE A 41 2.77 -0.79 -9.45
CA PHE A 41 2.33 -1.34 -8.17
C PHE A 41 0.87 -0.99 -7.88
N ARG A 42 0.11 -1.96 -7.37
CA ARG A 42 -1.24 -1.78 -6.83
C ARG A 42 -1.13 -1.72 -5.31
N ILE A 43 -1.73 -0.70 -4.72
CA ILE A 43 -1.79 -0.49 -3.28
C ILE A 43 -3.19 -0.87 -2.82
N GLU A 44 -3.26 -1.74 -1.83
CA GLU A 44 -4.51 -2.13 -1.21
C GLU A 44 -4.50 -1.82 0.29
N ARG A 45 -5.69 -1.45 0.81
CA ARG A 45 -5.92 -1.11 2.20
C ARG A 45 -7.10 -1.90 2.75
N ALA A 46 -7.08 -2.22 4.03
CA ALA A 46 -8.21 -2.76 4.77
C ALA A 46 -8.43 -1.96 6.06
N ASP A 47 -9.70 -1.67 6.34
CA ASP A 47 -10.16 -0.79 7.43
C ASP A 47 -10.89 -1.67 8.47
N CYS A 48 -10.15 -2.54 9.16
CA CYS A 48 -10.72 -3.56 10.04
C CYS A 48 -9.87 -3.79 11.29
N HIS A 49 -10.52 -4.27 12.35
CA HIS A 49 -9.82 -4.90 13.46
C HIS A 49 -9.40 -6.32 13.02
N SER A 50 -8.13 -6.66 13.24
CA SER A 50 -7.51 -7.92 12.84
C SER A 50 -8.32 -9.18 13.27
N PRO A 51 -8.41 -10.24 12.44
CA PRO A 51 -7.80 -10.38 11.12
C PRO A 51 -8.60 -9.68 10.02
N CYS A 52 -7.89 -8.94 9.16
CA CYS A 52 -8.50 -8.27 8.02
C CYS A 52 -8.82 -9.24 6.88
N LYS A 53 -10.09 -9.23 6.46
CA LYS A 53 -10.61 -10.17 5.45
C LYS A 53 -10.79 -9.54 4.07
N GLU A 54 -10.94 -8.23 4.00
CA GLU A 54 -11.27 -7.52 2.76
C GLU A 54 -10.31 -6.35 2.55
N PHE A 55 -9.40 -6.51 1.59
CA PHE A 55 -8.52 -5.45 1.10
C PHE A 55 -9.15 -4.85 -0.15
N VAL A 56 -9.15 -3.52 -0.23
CA VAL A 56 -9.62 -2.75 -1.38
C VAL A 56 -8.47 -2.00 -2.02
N GLU A 57 -8.45 -1.94 -3.35
CA GLU A 57 -7.50 -1.09 -4.09
C GLU A 57 -7.78 0.38 -3.78
N ILE A 58 -6.77 1.10 -3.32
CA ILE A 58 -6.84 2.55 -3.07
C ILE A 58 -6.01 3.36 -4.06
N GLY A 59 -5.18 2.70 -4.88
CA GLY A 59 -4.40 3.37 -5.90
C GLY A 59 -3.40 2.48 -6.61
N LYS A 60 -2.80 3.06 -7.65
CA LYS A 60 -1.71 2.48 -8.43
C LYS A 60 -0.63 3.51 -8.66
N VAL A 61 0.62 3.06 -8.71
CA VAL A 61 1.76 3.87 -9.14
C VAL A 61 2.51 3.16 -10.27
N GLY A 62 3.25 3.94 -11.06
CA GLY A 62 4.04 3.41 -12.18
C GLY A 62 5.23 2.58 -11.70
N ARG A 63 5.88 1.92 -12.66
CA ARG A 63 7.15 1.20 -12.44
C ARG A 63 8.19 2.11 -11.79
N TYR A 64 9.03 1.53 -10.93
CA TYR A 64 10.09 2.22 -10.18
C TYR A 64 9.62 3.27 -9.15
N VAL A 65 8.32 3.48 -9.00
CA VAL A 65 7.77 4.29 -7.91
C VAL A 65 7.51 3.36 -6.73
N THR A 66 8.30 3.50 -5.66
CA THR A 66 8.27 2.61 -4.50
C THR A 66 7.71 3.27 -3.23
N ALA A 67 6.86 4.28 -3.43
CA ALA A 67 6.17 4.98 -2.36
C ALA A 67 4.75 5.40 -2.77
N PHE A 68 3.86 5.53 -1.80
CA PHE A 68 2.49 5.98 -1.99
C PHE A 68 2.01 6.83 -0.81
N ARG A 69 1.24 7.88 -1.10
CA ARG A 69 0.60 8.72 -0.08
C ARG A 69 -0.89 8.43 -0.05
N ASP A 70 -1.36 7.87 1.06
CA ASP A 70 -2.79 7.76 1.33
C ASP A 70 -3.24 8.98 2.15
N GLY A 71 -4.08 9.82 1.56
CA GLY A 71 -4.72 10.98 2.21
C GLY A 71 -6.20 10.78 2.48
N SER A 72 -6.69 9.55 2.36
CA SER A 72 -8.10 9.17 2.56
C SER A 72 -8.32 8.42 3.87
N VAL A 73 -7.47 8.70 4.85
CA VAL A 73 -7.48 8.09 6.19
C VAL A 73 -8.11 9.03 7.21
N ASP A 74 -8.80 8.44 8.18
CA ASP A 74 -9.47 9.14 9.27
C ASP A 74 -8.63 9.07 10.55
N PRO A 75 -8.74 10.07 11.45
CA PRO A 75 -8.09 10.04 12.76
C PRO A 75 -8.49 8.84 13.62
N ARG A 76 -7.56 8.35 14.46
CA ARG A 76 -7.76 7.21 15.39
C ARG A 76 -8.23 5.92 14.71
N THR A 77 -7.86 5.71 13.44
CA THR A 77 -8.25 4.54 12.69
C THR A 77 -7.04 3.66 12.39
N THR A 78 -7.20 2.35 12.63
CA THR A 78 -6.20 1.35 12.29
C THR A 78 -6.43 0.87 10.86
N TYR A 79 -5.37 0.91 10.07
CA TYR A 79 -5.34 0.49 8.68
C TYR A 79 -4.31 -0.61 8.48
N HIS A 80 -4.63 -1.53 7.58
CA HIS A 80 -3.70 -2.54 7.10
C HIS A 80 -3.42 -2.32 5.63
N TYR A 81 -2.15 -2.35 5.23
CA TYR A 81 -1.75 -2.15 3.84
C TYR A 81 -0.99 -3.35 3.30
N ARG A 82 -1.16 -3.60 2.01
CA ARG A 82 -0.32 -4.51 1.22
C ARG A 82 -0.13 -3.95 -0.19
N VAL A 83 0.97 -4.33 -0.84
CA VAL A 83 1.29 -3.88 -2.19
C VAL A 83 1.54 -5.09 -3.09
N HIS A 84 1.03 -5.03 -4.32
CA HIS A 84 1.29 -5.99 -5.38
C HIS A 84 2.08 -5.30 -6.51
N ALA A 85 2.98 -6.01 -7.16
CA ALA A 85 3.47 -5.61 -8.48
C ALA A 85 2.52 -6.18 -9.55
N TRP A 86 2.28 -5.45 -10.64
CA TRP A 86 1.38 -5.91 -11.70
C TRP A 86 2.00 -5.78 -13.08
N ASN A 87 1.61 -6.64 -14.01
CA ASN A 87 1.89 -6.52 -15.44
C ASN A 87 0.71 -7.04 -16.28
N ALA A 88 0.88 -7.17 -17.59
CA ALA A 88 -0.18 -7.68 -18.48
C ALA A 88 -0.60 -9.14 -18.20
N SER A 89 0.24 -9.92 -17.52
CA SER A 89 -0.05 -11.29 -17.09
C SER A 89 -0.89 -11.36 -15.82
N GLY A 90 -0.94 -10.28 -15.03
CA GLY A 90 -1.64 -10.20 -13.75
C GLY A 90 -0.77 -9.63 -12.61
N ASP A 91 -1.20 -9.89 -11.39
CA ASP A 91 -0.53 -9.43 -10.16
C ASP A 91 0.41 -10.47 -9.58
N SER A 92 1.45 -10.00 -8.90
CA SER A 92 2.23 -10.82 -7.98
C SER A 92 1.40 -11.23 -6.74
N SER A 93 1.95 -12.16 -5.96
CA SER A 93 1.60 -12.25 -4.53
C SER A 93 1.76 -10.88 -3.85
N PRO A 94 1.03 -10.61 -2.74
CA PRO A 94 1.21 -9.37 -1.99
C PRO A 94 2.57 -9.34 -1.28
N SER A 95 3.01 -8.14 -0.92
CA SER A 95 4.03 -7.91 0.11
C SER A 95 3.61 -8.45 1.49
N ASN A 96 4.45 -8.25 2.50
CA ASN A 96 3.98 -8.30 3.88
C ASN A 96 2.80 -7.33 4.09
N VAL A 97 1.90 -7.68 5.00
CA VAL A 97 0.86 -6.76 5.49
C VAL A 97 1.47 -5.93 6.61
N VAL A 98 1.32 -4.60 6.52
CA VAL A 98 1.74 -3.68 7.59
C VAL A 98 0.51 -3.02 8.22
N GLU A 99 0.54 -2.89 9.55
CA GLU A 99 -0.48 -2.17 10.33
C GLU A 99 0.01 -0.78 10.69
N VAL A 100 -0.86 0.22 10.62
CA VAL A 100 -0.60 1.58 11.11
C VAL A 100 -1.87 2.16 11.70
N THR A 101 -1.75 2.90 12.79
CA THR A 101 -2.88 3.63 13.40
C THR A 101 -2.62 5.12 13.31
N THR A 102 -3.57 5.86 12.74
CA THR A 102 -3.50 7.32 12.70
C THR A 102 -3.69 7.89 14.12
N PRO A 103 -2.91 8.91 14.50
CA PRO A 103 -3.15 9.69 15.71
C PRO A 103 -4.55 10.29 15.77
N LYS A 104 -4.89 10.80 16.96
CA LYS A 104 -6.03 11.70 17.10
C LYS A 104 -5.79 12.98 16.32
N ALA A 105 -6.86 13.61 15.86
CA ALA A 105 -6.80 14.96 15.35
C ALA A 105 -6.14 15.88 16.38
N GLU A 106 -5.20 16.68 15.91
CA GLU A 106 -4.63 17.76 16.72
C GLU A 106 -5.74 18.79 16.90
N THR A 107 -6.35 18.81 18.10
CA THR A 107 -7.19 19.94 18.49
C THR A 107 -6.31 21.18 18.45
N GLU A 108 -6.77 22.27 17.82
CA GLU A 108 -6.07 23.57 17.87
C GLU A 108 -5.49 23.81 19.28
N LEU A 109 -4.24 24.26 19.35
CA LEU A 109 -3.65 24.72 20.61
C LEU A 109 -4.67 25.63 21.32
N PRO A 110 -4.92 25.46 22.64
CA PRO A 110 -5.73 26.42 23.36
C PRO A 110 -5.11 27.81 23.16
N ALA A 111 -5.89 28.76 22.64
CA ALA A 111 -5.48 30.14 22.51
C ALA A 111 -4.89 30.60 23.86
N ASP A 112 -3.62 30.98 23.84
CA ASP A 112 -2.90 31.52 24.99
C ASP A 112 -3.68 32.72 25.53
N LYS A 113 -4.31 32.55 26.69
CA LYS A 113 -4.93 33.66 27.40
C LYS A 113 -3.86 34.26 28.30
N GLY A 114 -3.22 35.30 27.79
CA GLY A 114 -2.36 36.21 28.57
C GLY A 114 -3.11 36.95 29.66
#